data_AF-A0A7X1HAJ0-F1
#
_entry.id   AF-A0A7X1HAJ0-F1
#
_cell.length_a   1.000
_cell.length_b   1.000
_cell.length_c   1.000
_cell.angle_alpha   90.00
_cell.angle_beta   90.00
_cell.angle_gamma   90.00
#
_symmetry.space_group_name_H-M   'P 1'
#
loop_
_entity.id
_entity.type
_entity.pdbx_description
1 polymer ?
#
loop_
_entity_poly.entity_id
_entity_poly.type
_entity_poly.pdbx_seq_one_letter_code
_entity_poly.pdbx_strand_id
1 'polypeptide(L)' 'MRKMHLLVSTALGAAVPAAVYLVSGSVGVEFIVLGAVIGLAYWYWGPLGLPF' A
#
# COMPACT_ATOMS: atom_id res chain seq x y z
N MET A 1 -16.20 -6.02 7.34
CA MET A 1 -15.27 -4.86 7.33
C MET A 1 -13.79 -5.28 7.36
N ARG A 2 -13.29 -5.99 8.39
CA ARG A 2 -11.84 -6.27 8.55
C ARG A 2 -11.13 -6.89 7.32
N LYS A 3 -11.74 -7.88 6.66
CA LYS A 3 -11.19 -8.50 5.44
C LYS A 3 -11.08 -7.53 4.26
N MET A 4 -12.04 -6.61 4.14
CA MET A 4 -12.06 -5.58 3.09
C MET A 4 -10.97 -4.54 3.30
N HIS A 5 -10.75 -4.08 4.54
CA HIS A 5 -9.64 -3.18 4.85
C HIS A 5 -8.27 -3.83 4.61
N LEU A 6 -8.16 -5.13 4.89
CA LEU A 6 -6.95 -5.91 4.60
C LEU A 6 -6.67 -5.95 3.09
N LEU A 7 -7.70 -6.22 2.27
CA LEU A 7 -7.58 -6.21 0.81
C LEU A 7 -7.15 -4.84 0.27
N VAL A 8 -7.78 -3.76 0.75
CA VAL A 8 -7.43 -2.39 0.31
C VAL A 8 -6.02 -2.01 0.76
N SER A 9 -5.63 -2.37 1.99
CA SER A 9 -4.25 -2.18 2.47
C SER A 9 -3.23 -2.88 1.57
N THR A 10 -3.46 -4.15 1.26
CA THR A 10 -2.57 -4.91 0.38
C THR A 10 -2.54 -4.36 -1.04
N ALA A 11 -3.68 -3.89 -1.56
CA ALA A 11 -3.78 -3.29 -2.88
C ALA A 11 -2.99 -1.97 -2.95
N LEU A 12 -3.12 -1.11 -1.93
CA LEU A 12 -2.34 0.13 -1.83
C LEU A 12 -0.84 -0.16 -1.74
N GLY A 13 -0.45 -1.16 -0.95
CA GLY A 13 0.94 -1.55 -0.82
C GLY A 13 1.56 -2.05 -2.11
N ALA A 14 0.81 -2.82 -2.90
CA ALA A 14 1.25 -3.31 -4.20
C ALA A 14 1.19 -2.25 -5.31
N ALA A 15 0.31 -1.25 -5.20
CA ALA A 15 0.10 -0.24 -6.22
C ALA A 15 1.37 0.59 -6.51
N VAL A 16 2.15 0.90 -5.46
CA VAL A 16 3.39 1.70 -5.58
C VAL A 16 4.45 1.00 -6.43
N PRO A 17 4.96 -0.20 -6.07
CA PRO A 17 5.96 -0.89 -6.89
C PRO A 17 5.41 -1.26 -8.27
N ALA A 18 4.12 -1.56 -8.40
CA ALA A 18 3.50 -1.83 -9.69
C ALA A 18 3.53 -0.60 -10.62
N ALA A 19 3.16 0.58 -10.12
CA ALA A 19 3.21 1.82 -10.89
C ALA A 19 4.64 2.18 -11.31
N VAL A 20 5.61 2.00 -10.40
CA VAL A 20 7.04 2.25 -10.68
C VAL A 20 7.54 1.32 -11.78
N TYR A 21 7.21 0.03 -11.69
CA TYR A 21 7.56 -0.95 -12.72
C TYR A 21 6.98 -0.59 -14.09
N LEU A 22 5.71 -0.17 -14.14
CA LEU A 22 5.05 0.20 -15.39
C LEU A 22 5.70 1.41 -16.07
N VAL A 23 6.25 2.35 -15.31
CA VAL A 23 6.88 3.57 -15.85
C VAL A 23 8.35 3.36 -16.16
N SER A 24 9.06 2.62 -15.30
CA SER A 24 10.53 2.58 -15.30
C SER A 24 11.13 1.25 -15.75
N GLY A 25 10.33 0.17 -15.81
CA GLY A 25 10.78 -1.20 -16.11
C GLY A 25 11.65 -1.84 -15.03
N SER A 26 11.91 -1.14 -13.92
CA SER A 26 12.72 -1.59 -12.78
C SER A 26 12.07 -1.12 -11.48
N VAL A 27 12.23 -1.89 -10.41
CA VAL A 27 11.72 -1.57 -9.08
C VAL A 27 12.87 -1.61 -8.08
N GLY A 28 13.22 -0.44 -7.55
CA GLY A 28 14.11 -0.31 -6.41
C GLY A 28 13.45 -0.78 -5.11
N VAL A 29 14.26 -1.25 -4.15
CA VAL A 29 13.77 -1.71 -2.84
C VAL A 29 13.04 -0.59 -2.09
N GLU A 30 13.49 0.66 -2.28
CA GLU A 30 12.86 1.86 -1.71
C GLU A 30 11.37 1.99 -2.07
N PHE A 31 10.97 1.59 -3.28
CA PHE A 31 9.58 1.66 -3.72
C PHE A 31 8.72 0.53 -3.15
N ILE A 32 9.33 -0.63 -2.89
CA ILE A 32 8.68 -1.73 -2.17
C ILE A 32 8.41 -1.31 -0.72
N VAL A 33 9.42 -0.73 -0.06
CA VAL A 33 9.30 -0.22 1.31
C VAL A 33 8.27 0.91 1.38
N LEU A 34 8.29 1.84 0.44
CA LEU A 34 7.31 2.92 0.36
C LEU A 34 5.87 2.39 0.22
N GLY A 35 5.66 1.43 -0.70
CA GLY A 35 4.37 0.76 -0.85
C GLY A 35 3.92 0.11 0.47
N ALA A 36 4.80 -0.68 1.10
CA ALA A 36 4.50 -1.33 2.37
C ALA A 36 4.09 -0.33 3.47
N VAL A 37 4.79 0.80 3.59
CA VAL A 37 4.46 1.87 4.55
C VAL A 37 3.08 2.45 4.27
N ILE A 38 2.74 2.73 3.01
CA ILE A 38 1.43 3.27 2.63
C ILE A 38 0.31 2.27 2.93
N GLY A 39 0.50 1.00 2.55
CA GLY A 39 -0.45 -0.07 2.83
C GLY A 39 -0.68 -0.26 4.34
N LEU A 40 0.39 -0.26 5.14
CA LEU A 40 0.32 -0.36 6.60
C LEU A 40 -0.34 0.87 7.24
N ALA A 41 -0.04 2.07 6.75
CA ALA A 41 -0.69 3.29 7.22
C ALA A 41 -2.21 3.19 7.03
N TYR A 42 -2.68 2.77 5.85
CA TYR A 42 -4.11 2.55 5.62
C TYR A 42 -4.70 1.45 6.53
N TRP A 43 -3.96 0.38 6.82
CA TRP A 43 -4.45 -0.68 7.70
C TRP A 43 -4.58 -0.22 9.16
N TYR A 44 -3.62 0.57 9.64
CA TYR A 44 -3.59 1.05 11.03
C TYR A 44 -4.59 2.18 11.27
N TRP A 45 -4.70 3.14 10.33
CA TRP A 45 -5.51 4.36 10.48
C TRP A 45 -6.88 4.26 9.81
N GLY A 46 -7.07 3.35 8.86
CA GLY A 46 -8.26 3.29 8.04
C GLY A 46 -8.42 4.47 7.08
N PRO A 47 -9.49 4.49 6.27
CA PRO A 47 -9.72 5.52 5.26
C PRO A 47 -9.91 6.93 5.82
N LEU A 48 -10.20 7.07 7.13
CA LEU A 48 -10.48 8.35 7.79
C LEU A 48 -9.52 8.70 8.92
N GLY A 49 -8.51 7.89 9.22
CA GLY A 49 -7.63 8.15 10.38
C GLY A 49 -8.27 7.85 11.73
N LEU A 50 -9.41 7.16 11.75
CA LEU A 50 -10.18 6.88 12.96
C LEU A 50 -9.92 5.43 13.41
N PRO A 51 -9.59 5.19 14.69
CA PRO A 51 -9.44 3.84 15.21
C PRO A 51 -10.79 3.11 15.12
N PHE A 52 -10.75 1.90 14.56
CA PHE A 52 -11.92 1.00 14.45
C PHE A 52 -12.25 0.31 15.76
#